data_AF-A0A9P0HWU2-F1
#
_entry.id   AF-A0A9P0HWU2-F1
#
_cell.length_a   1.000
_cell.length_b   1.000
_cell.length_c   1.000
_cell.angle_alpha   90.00
_cell.angle_beta   90.00
_cell.angle_gamma   90.00
#
_symmetry.space_group_name_H-M   'P 1'
#
loop_
_entity.id
_entity.type
_entity.pdbx_description
1 polymer ?
#
loop_
_entity_poly.entity_id
_entity_poly.type
_entity_poly.pdbx_seq_one_letter_code
_entity_poly.pdbx_strand_id
1 'polypeptide(L)' 'MHFVIFSIVTIVLTISVWQSESNRNCYNAKTCMHSGIERCGVDENGRLRKFLDMCDIHEFNCLQNTCNSNQ' A
#
# COMPACT_ATOMS: atom_id res chain seq x y z
N MET A 1 27.84 5.20 19.71
CA MET A 1 26.87 6.30 19.45
C MET A 1 26.59 6.49 17.95
N HIS A 2 27.57 6.55 17.05
CA HIS A 2 27.32 6.70 15.60
C HIS A 2 26.49 5.55 14.97
N PHE A 3 26.76 4.29 15.32
CA PHE A 3 25.99 3.15 14.81
C PHE A 3 24.50 3.24 15.15
N VAL A 4 24.17 3.68 16.37
CA VAL A 4 22.78 3.83 16.84
C VAL A 4 22.06 4.93 16.05
N ILE A 5 22.75 6.04 15.77
CA ILE A 5 22.20 7.14 14.98
C ILE A 5 21.91 6.66 13.54
N PHE A 6 22.83 5.92 12.92
CA PHE A 6 22.60 5.33 11.60
C PHE A 6 21.39 4.40 11.58
N SER A 7 21.25 3.52 12.58
CA SER A 7 20.09 2.63 12.69
C SER A 7 18.78 3.39 12.87
N ILE A 8 18.76 4.46 13.66
CA ILE A 8 17.55 5.28 13.83
C ILE A 8 17.18 5.97 12.51
N VAL A 9 18.16 6.52 11.81
CA VAL A 9 17.92 7.20 10.52
C VAL A 9 17.37 6.23 9.47
N THR A 10 17.91 5.00 9.37
CA THR A 10 17.38 4.01 8.42
C THR A 10 15.96 3.56 8.78
N ILE A 11 15.66 3.38 10.06
CA ILE A 11 14.30 3.05 10.52
C ILE A 11 13.32 4.18 10.17
N VAL A 12 13.66 5.44 10.45
CA VAL A 12 12.80 6.59 10.12
C VAL A 12 12.57 6.71 8.61
N LEU A 13 13.64 6.55 7.81
CA LEU A 13 13.55 6.61 6.36
C LEU A 13 12.64 5.50 5.82
N THR A 14 12.81 4.27 6.28
CA THR A 14 11.95 3.17 5.84
C THR A 14 10.48 3.46 6.18
N ILE A 15 10.14 3.80 7.44
CA ILE A 15 8.77 4.14 7.86
C ILE A 15 8.14 5.22 6.97
N SER A 16 8.89 6.28 6.67
CA SER A 16 8.39 7.39 5.84
C SER A 16 8.08 6.96 4.39
N VAL A 17 8.84 6.02 3.83
CA VAL A 17 8.60 5.47 2.48
C VAL A 17 7.31 4.64 2.47
N TRP A 18 7.10 3.77 3.46
CA TRP A 18 5.86 2.97 3.58
C TRP A 18 4.62 3.87 3.69
N GLN A 19 4.70 4.94 4.48
CA GLN A 19 3.60 5.88 4.66
C GLN A 19 3.27 6.64 3.37
N SER A 20 4.28 7.00 2.58
CA SER A 20 4.10 7.63 1.26
C SER A 20 3.41 6.70 0.26
N GLU A 21 3.80 5.42 0.23
CA GLU A 21 3.21 4.43 -0.66
C GLU A 21 1.73 4.15 -0.33
N SER A 22 1.42 4.00 0.97
CA SER A 22 0.04 3.87 1.44
C SER A 22 -0.83 5.07 1.01
N ASN A 23 -0.33 6.28 1.18
CA ASN A 23 -1.05 7.50 0.81
C ASN A 23 -1.27 7.59 -0.71
N ARG A 24 -0.29 7.16 -1.52
CA ARG A 24 -0.41 7.10 -2.98
C ARG A 24 -1.46 6.09 -3.44
N ASN A 25 -1.53 4.92 -2.80
CA ASN A 25 -2.55 3.91 -3.11
C ASN A 25 -3.96 4.44 -2.77
N CYS A 26 -4.14 5.11 -1.63
CA CYS A 26 -5.40 5.73 -1.25
C CYS A 26 -5.80 6.90 -2.17
N TYR A 27 -4.84 7.72 -2.58
CA TYR A 27 -5.09 8.80 -3.53
C TYR A 27 -5.54 8.24 -4.88
N ASN A 28 -4.81 7.25 -5.41
CA ASN A 28 -5.16 6.60 -6.67
C ASN A 28 -6.53 5.93 -6.58
N ALA A 29 -6.85 5.23 -5.49
CA ALA A 29 -8.18 4.65 -5.27
C ALA A 29 -9.29 5.71 -5.42
N LYS A 30 -9.09 6.91 -4.84
CA LYS A 30 -10.07 8.00 -4.88
C LYS A 30 -10.20 8.68 -6.25
N THR A 31 -9.12 8.73 -7.03
CA THR A 31 -9.11 9.43 -8.34
C THR A 31 -9.24 8.50 -9.53
N CYS A 32 -9.18 7.18 -9.32
CA CYS A 32 -9.24 6.19 -10.37
C CYS A 32 -10.66 6.02 -10.90
N MET A 33 -10.79 5.78 -12.20
CA MET A 33 -12.06 5.54 -12.85
C MET A 33 -12.21 4.05 -13.13
N HIS A 34 -13.29 3.46 -12.61
CA HIS A 34 -13.58 2.04 -12.77
C HIS A 34 -13.78 1.71 -14.24
N SER A 35 -12.90 0.85 -14.76
CA SER A 35 -12.91 0.42 -16.16
C SER A 35 -13.62 -0.92 -16.33
N GLY A 36 -13.80 -1.69 -15.25
CA GLY A 36 -14.40 -3.04 -15.29
C GLY A 36 -13.57 -4.07 -16.08
N ILE A 37 -12.30 -3.78 -16.36
CA ILE A 37 -11.38 -4.71 -17.02
C ILE A 37 -10.69 -5.54 -15.95
N GLU A 38 -11.09 -6.81 -15.86
CA GLU A 38 -10.60 -7.74 -14.86
C GLU A 38 -9.07 -7.86 -14.85
N ARG A 39 -8.50 -7.87 -13.64
CA ARG A 39 -7.07 -8.03 -13.40
C ARG A 39 -6.83 -9.11 -12.35
N CYS A 40 -5.70 -9.78 -12.46
CA CYS A 40 -5.21 -10.68 -11.42
C CYS A 40 -4.11 -9.98 -10.62
N GLY A 41 -4.26 -9.94 -9.30
CA GLY A 41 -3.24 -9.47 -8.38
C GLY A 41 -2.64 -10.64 -7.60
N VAL A 42 -1.41 -10.46 -7.14
CA VAL A 42 -0.71 -11.40 -6.27
C VAL A 42 -0.44 -10.69 -4.95
N ASP A 43 -0.86 -11.32 -3.86
CA ASP A 43 -0.59 -10.85 -2.49
C ASP A 43 0.88 -11.13 -2.11
N GLU A 44 1.40 -10.53 -1.04
CA GLU A 44 2.77 -10.73 -0.55
C GLU A 44 3.07 -12.20 -0.22
N ASN A 45 2.01 -12.96 0.12
CA ASN A 45 2.06 -14.40 0.40
C ASN A 45 1.96 -15.28 -0.86
N GLY A 46 2.04 -14.70 -2.06
CA GLY A 46 1.91 -15.43 -3.33
C GLY A 46 0.48 -15.88 -3.65
N ARG A 47 -0.52 -15.36 -2.93
CA ARG A 47 -1.93 -15.72 -3.15
C ARG A 47 -2.51 -14.93 -4.31
N LEU A 48 -3.08 -15.64 -5.28
CA LEU A 48 -3.77 -15.04 -6.41
C LEU A 48 -5.14 -14.51 -5.96
N ARG A 49 -5.44 -13.27 -6.32
CA ARG A 49 -6.77 -12.67 -6.18
C ARG A 49 -7.20 -12.06 -7.50
N LYS A 50 -8.49 -12.17 -7.80
CA LYS A 50 -9.12 -11.53 -8.95
C LYS A 50 -9.72 -10.19 -8.50
N PHE A 51 -9.47 -9.16 -9.29
CA PHE A 51 -9.98 -7.80 -9.12
C PHE A 51 -10.76 -7.41 -10.37
N LEU A 52 -11.80 -6.59 -10.23
CA LEU A 52 -12.64 -6.20 -11.36
C LEU A 52 -11.93 -5.15 -12.22
N ASP A 53 -11.09 -4.31 -11.61
CA ASP A 53 -10.12 -3.47 -12.28
C ASP A 53 -8.91 -3.08 -11.39
N MET A 54 -8.09 -2.15 -11.90
CA MET A 54 -6.91 -1.65 -11.20
C MET A 54 -7.26 -0.69 -10.05
N CYS A 55 -8.42 -0.04 -10.08
CA CYS A 55 -8.88 0.83 -9.00
C CYS A 55 -9.18 -0.01 -7.76
N ASP A 56 -9.83 -1.17 -7.93
CA ASP A 56 -10.10 -2.12 -6.83
C ASP A 56 -8.81 -2.59 -6.15
N ILE A 57 -7.72 -2.73 -6.90
CA ILE A 57 -6.42 -3.11 -6.34
C ILE A 57 -5.89 -1.98 -5.44
N HIS A 58 -6.02 -0.73 -5.88
CA HIS A 58 -5.62 0.43 -5.08
C HIS A 58 -6.51 0.60 -3.84
N GLU A 59 -7.81 0.37 -3.96
CA GLU A 59 -8.74 0.35 -2.83
C GLU A 59 -8.37 -0.73 -1.82
N PHE A 60 -8.13 -1.96 -2.29
CA PHE A 60 -7.71 -3.06 -1.45
C PHE A 60 -6.39 -2.77 -0.72
N ASN A 61 -5.39 -2.24 -1.43
CA ASN A 61 -4.08 -1.89 -0.86
C ASN A 61 -4.16 -0.68 0.10
N CYS A 62 -5.09 0.25 -0.12
CA CYS A 62 -5.39 1.33 0.81
C CYS A 62 -6.06 0.81 2.09
N LEU A 63 -7.05 -0.08 1.95
CA LEU A 63 -7.79 -0.70 3.06
C LEU A 63 -6.89 -1.59 3.94
N GLN A 64 -5.97 -2.32 3.32
CA GLN A 64 -5.05 -3.21 4.04
C GLN A 64 -4.08 -2.42 4.94
N ASN A 65 -3.73 -1.19 4.57
CA ASN A 65 -2.94 -0.29 5.42
C ASN A 65 -3.76 0.44 6.49
N THR A 66 -5.07 0.58 6.30
CA THR A 66 -5.97 1.25 7.27
C THR A 66 -6.52 0.31 8.34
N CYS A 67 -6.61 -1.01 8.11
CA CYS A 67 -6.98 -1.98 9.16
C CYS A 67 -5.89 -2.22 10.24
N ASN A 68 -4.70 -1.61 10.12
CA ASN A 68 -3.72 -1.51 11.21
C ASN A 68 -3.82 -0.20 12.00
N SER A 69 -4.74 0.69 11.62
CA SER A 69 -5.14 1.82 12.44
C SER A 69 -6.50 1.47 13.03
N ASN A 70 -6.51 1.16 14.33
CA ASN A 70 -7.74 1.01 15.08
C ASN A 70 -8.66 2.22 14.82
N GLN A 71 -9.90 1.92 14.41
CA GLN A 71 -11.09 2.76 14.52
C GLN A 71 -11.32 3.85 13.45
#